data_AF-M1BT36-F1
#
_entry.id   AF-M1BT36-F1
#
_cell.length_a   1.000
_cell.length_b   1.000
_cell.length_c   1.000
_cell.angle_alpha   90.00
_cell.angle_beta   90.00
_cell.angle_gamma   90.00
#
_symmetry.space_group_name_H-M   'P 1'
#
loop_
_entity.id
_entity.type
_entity.pdbx_description
1 polymer ?
#
loop_
_entity_poly.entity_id
_entity_poly.type
_entity_poly.pdbx_seq_one_letter_code
_entity_poly.pdbx_strand_id
1 'polypeptide(L)' 'MLVKVKKIVVLVNKSSSSLKDEFLIPWLWWVEKNKGMIFDENEEWILAPPILIVGRVDF' A
#
# COMPACT_ATOMS: atom_id res chain seq x y z
N MET A 1 5.69 28.89 12.85
CA MET A 1 5.86 27.75 13.76
C MET A 1 6.20 26.53 12.92
N LEU A 2 7.40 25.95 13.03
CA LEU A 2 7.78 24.75 12.27
C LEU A 2 7.25 23.52 13.00
N VAL A 3 6.26 22.83 12.42
CA VAL A 3 5.77 21.56 12.95
C VAL A 3 6.85 20.50 12.72
N LYS A 4 7.43 19.97 13.79
CA LYS A 4 8.39 18.88 13.74
C LYS A 4 7.62 17.57 13.59
N VAL A 5 7.39 17.15 12.35
CA VAL A 5 6.76 15.86 12.05
C VAL A 5 7.82 14.76 12.07
N LYS A 6 7.54 13.65 12.75
CA LYS A 6 8.37 12.44 12.66
C LYS A 6 8.20 11.85 11.26
N LYS A 7 9.21 12.05 10.40
CA LYS A 7 9.21 11.48 9.04
C LYS A 7 9.64 10.02 9.12
N ILE A 8 8.82 9.11 8.59
CA ILE A 8 9.15 7.69 8.48
C ILE A 8 9.78 7.48 7.10
N VAL A 9 11.05 7.10 7.06
CA VAL A 9 11.84 7.00 5.82
C VAL A 9 11.20 6.01 4.82
N VAL A 10 10.63 4.90 5.31
CA VAL A 10 9.97 3.88 4.46
C VAL A 10 8.84 4.43 3.59
N LEU A 11 8.18 5.50 4.01
CA LEU A 11 7.06 6.09 3.27
C LEU A 11 7.52 6.78 1.99
N VAL A 12 8.82 7.10 1.83
CA VAL A 12 9.35 7.66 0.58
C VAL A 12 9.10 6.69 -0.58
N ASN A 13 9.38 5.40 -0.39
CA ASN A 13 9.16 4.38 -1.42
C ASN A 13 7.69 3.92 -1.53
N LYS A 14 6.73 4.52 -0.79
CA LYS A 14 5.31 4.15 -0.86
C LYS A 14 4.81 4.18 -2.32
N SER A 15 5.16 5.24 -3.04
CA SER A 15 4.84 5.44 -4.46
C SER A 15 6.05 5.92 -5.26
N SER A 16 7.27 5.60 -4.80
CA SER A 16 8.52 5.90 -5.52
C SER A 16 9.57 4.80 -5.36
N SER A 17 10.74 4.99 -5.98
CA SER A 17 11.93 4.13 -5.88
C SER A 17 13.18 4.96 -5.53
N SER A 18 13.03 5.99 -4.69
CA SER A 18 14.09 6.99 -4.45
C SER A 18 15.08 6.62 -3.35
N LEU A 19 14.75 5.67 -2.47
CA LEU A 19 15.68 5.20 -1.43
C LEU A 19 16.75 4.28 -2.02
N LYS A 20 17.95 4.31 -1.45
CA LYS A 20 19.04 3.40 -1.80
C LYS A 20 18.71 1.96 -1.40
N ASP A 21 19.23 1.00 -2.17
CA ASP A 21 19.03 -0.43 -1.92
C ASP A 21 19.57 -0.90 -0.56
N GLU A 22 20.57 -0.21 -0.01
CA GLU A 22 21.13 -0.45 1.34
C GLU A 22 20.06 -0.39 2.45
N PHE A 23 18.96 0.34 2.23
CA PHE A 23 17.85 0.40 3.18
C PHE A 23 16.94 -0.84 3.14
N LEU A 24 17.08 -1.71 2.13
CA LEU A 24 16.28 -2.92 1.95
C LEU A 24 14.76 -2.67 1.93
N ILE A 25 14.35 -1.51 1.45
CA ILE A 25 12.94 -1.11 1.33
C ILE A 25 12.52 -1.32 -0.13
N PRO A 26 11.50 -2.17 -0.39
CA PRO A 26 11.06 -2.40 -1.76
C PRO A 26 10.63 -1.10 -2.44
N TRP A 27 10.87 -1.01 -3.75
CA TRP A 27 10.33 0.08 -4.55
C TRP A 27 8.82 -0.07 -4.67
N LEU A 28 8.09 1.05 -4.72
CA LEU A 28 6.64 1.08 -4.96
C LEU A 28 5.87 0.06 -4.10
N TRP A 29 6.22 -0.04 -2.82
CA TRP A 29 5.77 -1.16 -1.99
C TRP A 29 4.30 -1.10 -1.63
N TRP A 30 3.67 0.08 -1.72
CA TRP A 30 2.25 0.19 -1.42
C TRP A 30 1.40 -0.25 -2.60
N VAL A 31 0.62 -1.29 -2.36
CA VAL A 31 -0.42 -1.78 -3.23
C VAL A 31 -1.54 -2.29 -2.34
N GLU A 32 -2.78 -2.21 -2.82
CA GLU A 32 -3.91 -2.85 -2.15
C GLU A 32 -3.62 -4.34 -1.94
N LYS A 33 -4.07 -4.91 -0.82
CA LYS A 33 -3.93 -6.35 -0.57
C LYS A 33 -4.51 -7.13 -1.74
N ASN A 34 -3.74 -8.10 -2.25
CA ASN A 34 -4.09 -8.88 -3.44
C ASN A 34 -4.46 -8.03 -4.67
N LYS A 35 -3.94 -6.79 -4.77
CA LYS A 35 -4.28 -5.82 -5.82
C LYS A 35 -5.78 -5.49 -5.89
N GLY A 36 -6.48 -5.54 -4.76
CA GLY A 36 -7.93 -5.29 -4.70
C GLY A 36 -8.78 -6.49 -5.12
N MET A 37 -8.17 -7.65 -5.34
CA MET A 37 -8.89 -8.89 -5.62
C MET A 37 -9.35 -9.56 -4.33
N ILE A 38 -10.55 -10.13 -4.36
CA ILE A 38 -11.08 -10.99 -3.31
C ILE A 38 -11.34 -12.38 -3.89
N PHE A 39 -11.25 -13.38 -3.03
CA PHE A 39 -11.67 -14.75 -3.36
C PHE A 39 -13.14 -14.88 -2.98
N ASP A 40 -13.99 -15.12 -3.97
CA ASP A 40 -15.45 -15.15 -3.77
C ASP A 40 -15.96 -16.54 -3.37
N GLU A 41 -17.27 -16.65 -3.20
CA GLU A 41 -17.95 -17.90 -2.83
C GLU A 41 -17.98 -18.94 -3.96
N ASN A 42 -17.71 -18.52 -5.20
CA ASN A 42 -17.61 -19.40 -6.38
C ASN A 42 -16.18 -19.93 -6.57
N GLU A 43 -15.30 -19.69 -5.60
CA GLU A 43 -13.88 -20.05 -5.66
C GLU A 43 -13.11 -19.33 -6.77
N GLU A 44 -13.56 -18.13 -7.15
CA GLU A 44 -12.94 -17.30 -8.17
C GLU A 44 -12.28 -16.05 -7.57
N TRP A 45 -11.21 -15.60 -8.21
CA TRP A 45 -10.61 -14.31 -7.92
C TRP A 45 -11.31 -13.22 -8.72
N ILE A 46 -12.03 -12.34 -8.02
CA ILE A 46 -12.74 -11.22 -8.64
C ILE A 46 -12.22 -9.89 -8.12
N LEU A 47 -12.33 -8.85 -8.94
CA LEU A 47 -12.09 -7.48 -8.45
C LEU A 47 -13.18 -7.13 -7.46
N ALA A 48 -12.78 -6.72 -6.26
CA ALA A 48 -13.76 -6.27 -5.28
C ALA A 48 -14.49 -5.01 -5.81
N PRO A 49 -15.80 -4.91 -5.59
CA PRO A 49 -16.53 -3.68 -5.90
C PRO A 49 -15.92 -2.50 -5.11
N PRO A 50 -15.91 -1.28 -5.67
CA PRO A 50 -15.20 -0.13 -5.09
C PRO A 50 -15.52 0.15 -3.62
N ILE A 51 -16.74 -0.13 -3.18
CA ILE A 51 -17.19 0.11 -1.80
C ILE A 51 -16.49 -0.78 -0.77
N LEU A 52 -15.98 -1.95 -1.19
CA LEU A 52 -15.26 -2.88 -0.33
C LEU A 52 -13.76 -2.58 -0.26
N ILE A 53 -13.22 -1.85 -1.25
CA ILE A 53 -11.80 -1.48 -1.32
C ILE A 53 -11.54 -0.18 -0.54
N VAL A 54 -12.44 0.81 -0.66
CA VAL A 54 -12.20 2.17 -0.14
C VAL A 54 -12.39 2.27 1.39
N GLY A 55 -13.02 1.28 2.03
CA GLY A 55 -13.37 1.31 3.46
C GLY A 55 -12.39 0.60 4.41
N ARG A 56 -11.47 -0.23 3.91
CA ARG A 56 -10.54 -1.00 4.73
C ARG A 56 -9.20 -0.29 4.79
N VAL A 57 -9.16 0.85 5.49
CA VAL A 57 -7.93 1.60 5.73
C VAL A 57 -7.11 0.86 6.77
N ASP A 58 -6.43 -0.20 6.36
CA ASP A 58 -5.40 -0.85 7.16
C ASP A 58 -4.14 0.02 7.07
N PHE A 59 -3.98 0.94 8.03
CA PHE A 59 -2.70 1.62 8.33
C PHE A 59 -1.85 0.77 9.26
#